data_AF-A0A0B2VAT0-F1
#
_entry.id   AF-A0A0B2VAT0-F1
#
_cell.length_a   1.000
_cell.length_b   1.000
_cell.length_c   1.000
_cell.angle_alpha   90.00
_cell.angle_beta   90.00
_cell.angle_gamma   90.00
#
_symmetry.space_group_name_H-M   'P 1'
#
loop_
_entity.id
_entity.type
_entity.pdbx_description
1 polymer ?
#
loop_
_entity_poly.entity_id
_entity_poly.type
_entity_poly.pdbx_seq_one_letter_code
_entity_poly.pdbx_strand_id
1 'polypeptide(L)'
;LAIFYLFIFQMTFFVALSLFHCRREVSNHHFVTLQKVSDKPKESACIEDCLRRRKFVSKLFTSNMTRVIVLFIYLFYICASLNSILRLQVGTDFKLFTPDDSYVSLEMHARQRLYPNYVGFCFAVVKTQNMQWGNTSKRRRLIALYNAL
;
A
#
# COMPACT_ATOMS: atom_id res chain seq x y z
N LEU A 1 -3.13 -14.63 5.81
CA LEU A 1 -4.28 -15.54 5.96
C LEU A 1 -5.35 -15.31 4.88
N ALA A 2 -5.85 -14.09 4.68
CA ALA A 2 -6.85 -13.79 3.62
C ALA A 2 -6.40 -14.20 2.20
N ILE A 3 -5.17 -13.88 1.80
CA ILE A 3 -4.62 -14.27 0.48
C ILE A 3 -4.59 -15.79 0.30
N PHE A 4 -4.27 -16.53 1.37
CA PHE A 4 -4.24 -17.99 1.36
C PHE A 4 -5.64 -18.58 1.18
N TYR A 5 -6.64 -18.03 1.88
CA TYR A 5 -8.05 -18.42 1.68
C TYR A 5 -8.56 -18.09 0.28
N LEU A 6 -8.21 -16.91 -0.27
CA LEU A 6 -8.54 -16.55 -1.65
C LEU A 6 -7.94 -17.53 -2.66
N PHE A 7 -6.69 -17.95 -2.45
CA PHE A 7 -6.04 -18.95 -3.29
C PHE A 7 -6.77 -20.30 -3.23
N ILE A 8 -7.07 -20.81 -2.03
CA ILE A 8 -7.81 -22.08 -1.88
C ILE A 8 -9.19 -21.97 -2.54
N PHE A 9 -9.92 -20.88 -2.31
CA PHE A 9 -11.24 -20.64 -2.88
C PHE A 9 -11.19 -20.54 -4.41
N GLN A 10 -10.18 -19.86 -4.96
CA GLN A 10 -9.98 -19.76 -6.41
C GLN A 10 -9.65 -21.12 -7.04
N MET A 11 -8.80 -21.93 -6.41
CA MET A 11 -8.40 -23.24 -6.96
C MET A 11 -9.49 -24.32 -6.83
N THR A 12 -10.39 -24.18 -5.85
CA THR A 12 -11.43 -25.19 -5.59
C THR A 12 -12.79 -24.73 -6.13
N PHE A 13 -13.42 -23.75 -5.47
CA PHE A 13 -14.77 -23.30 -5.76
C PHE A 13 -14.89 -22.66 -7.14
N PHE A 14 -13.98 -21.75 -7.50
CA PHE A 14 -14.06 -21.09 -8.80
C PHE A 14 -13.76 -22.04 -9.98
N VAL A 15 -12.83 -22.98 -9.80
CA VAL A 15 -12.59 -24.04 -10.79
C VAL A 15 -13.81 -24.95 -10.93
N ALA A 16 -14.45 -25.34 -9.83
CA ALA A 16 -15.67 -26.16 -9.86
C ALA A 16 -16.82 -25.44 -10.60
N LEU A 17 -17.03 -24.15 -10.32
CA LEU A 17 -18.01 -23.34 -11.06
C LEU A 17 -17.65 -23.23 -12.53
N SER A 18 -16.38 -23.00 -12.86
CA SER A 18 -15.91 -22.92 -14.26
C SER A 18 -16.17 -24.23 -15.01
N LEU A 19 -15.91 -25.39 -14.39
CA LEU A 19 -16.24 -26.70 -14.96
C LEU A 19 -17.75 -26.89 -15.14
N PHE A 20 -18.56 -26.42 -14.19
CA PHE A 20 -20.01 -26.44 -14.30
C PHE A 20 -20.49 -25.56 -15.47
N HIS A 21 -19.92 -24.37 -15.64
CA HIS A 21 -20.21 -23.50 -16.78
C HIS A 21 -19.79 -24.15 -18.11
N CYS A 22 -18.63 -24.83 -18.18
CA CYS A 22 -18.21 -25.58 -19.37
C CYS A 22 -19.21 -26.70 -19.70
N ARG A 23 -19.67 -27.48 -18.70
CA ARG A 23 -20.68 -28.53 -18.93
C ARG A 23 -22.00 -27.96 -19.43
N ARG A 24 -22.41 -26.81 -18.91
CA ARG A 24 -23.61 -26.09 -19.35
C ARG A 24 -23.47 -25.57 -20.79
N GLU A 25 -22.30 -25.03 -21.13
CA GLU A 25 -21.98 -24.53 -22.47
C GLU A 25 -21.99 -25.65 -23.52
N VAL A 26 -21.35 -26.79 -23.22
CA VAL A 26 -21.39 -28.00 -24.07
C VAL A 26 -22.82 -28.51 -24.27
N SER A 27 -23.68 -28.36 -23.26
CA SER A 27 -25.09 -28.75 -23.34
C SER A 27 -25.99 -27.73 -24.06
N ASN A 28 -25.41 -26.61 -24.53
CA ASN A 28 -26.07 -25.48 -25.20
C ASN A 28 -27.27 -24.89 -24.44
N HIS A 29 -27.15 -24.78 -23.11
CA HIS A 29 -28.13 -24.09 -22.28
C HIS A 29 -27.73 -22.62 -22.09
N HIS A 30 -28.69 -21.71 -22.22
CA HIS A 30 -28.49 -20.28 -22.00
C HIS A 30 -27.95 -19.99 -20.59
N PHE A 31 -27.11 -18.95 -20.45
CA PHE A 31 -26.40 -18.64 -19.20
C PHE A 31 -27.34 -18.25 -18.05
N VAL A 32 -28.34 -17.42 -18.30
CA VAL A 32 -29.25 -16.92 -17.27
C VAL A 32 -30.52 -17.75 -17.15
N THR A 33 -31.08 -18.20 -18.28
CA THR A 33 -32.41 -18.82 -18.31
C THR A 33 -32.37 -20.35 -18.25
N LEU A 34 -31.18 -20.97 -18.28
CA LEU A 34 -30.96 -22.42 -18.25
C LEU A 34 -31.73 -23.20 -19.34
N GLN A 35 -32.36 -22.51 -20.28
CA GLN A 35 -33.14 -23.09 -21.36
C GLN A 35 -32.21 -23.48 -22.51
N LYS A 36 -32.50 -24.61 -23.15
CA LYS A 36 -31.71 -25.08 -24.29
C LYS A 36 -31.92 -24.13 -25.46
N VAL A 37 -30.83 -23.53 -25.94
CA VAL A 37 -30.85 -22.62 -27.09
C VAL A 37 -30.63 -23.45 -28.34
N SER A 38 -31.49 -23.27 -29.35
CA SER A 38 -31.39 -23.99 -30.63
C SER A 38 -30.36 -23.36 -31.59
N ASP A 39 -29.98 -22.11 -31.36
CA ASP A 39 -29.03 -21.40 -32.20
C ASP A 39 -27.60 -21.90 -31.95
N LYS A 40 -26.85 -22.08 -33.05
CA LYS A 40 -25.42 -22.41 -32.98
C LYS A 40 -24.63 -21.15 -32.59
N PRO A 41 -23.64 -21.25 -31.68
CA PRO A 41 -22.92 -20.09 -31.17
C PRO A 41 -22.11 -19.39 -32.28
N LYS A 42 -22.19 -18.06 -32.33
CA LYS A 42 -21.35 -17.18 -33.17
C LYS A 42 -19.99 -16.94 -32.50
N GLU A 43 -19.31 -18.02 -32.11
CA GLU A 43 -18.15 -18.00 -31.22
C GLU A 43 -16.86 -17.52 -31.91
N SER A 44 -16.73 -17.74 -33.21
CA SER A 44 -15.48 -17.55 -33.95
C SER A 44 -15.09 -16.08 -34.12
N ALA A 45 -16.04 -15.17 -34.34
CA ALA A 45 -15.73 -13.77 -34.64
C ALA A 45 -15.09 -13.03 -33.45
N CYS A 46 -15.63 -13.23 -32.23
CA CYS A 46 -15.15 -12.53 -31.04
C CYS A 46 -13.76 -13.03 -30.59
N ILE A 47 -13.54 -14.34 -30.69
CA ILE A 47 -12.25 -14.96 -30.33
C ILE A 47 -11.16 -14.50 -31.31
N GLU A 48 -11.48 -14.42 -32.61
CA GLU A 48 -10.53 -14.00 -33.63
C GLU A 48 -10.09 -12.54 -33.46
N ASP A 49 -11.03 -11.64 -33.14
CA ASP A 49 -10.73 -10.23 -32.84
C ASP A 49 -9.86 -10.07 -31.59
N CYS A 50 -10.14 -10.84 -30.54
CA CYS A 50 -9.33 -10.87 -29.32
C CYS A 50 -7.90 -11.38 -29.60
N LEU A 51 -7.76 -12.46 -30.37
CA LEU A 51 -6.47 -13.03 -30.75
C LEU A 51 -5.67 -12.06 -31.63
N ARG A 52 -6.32 -11.38 -32.57
CA ARG A 52 -5.70 -10.39 -33.45
C ARG A 52 -5.15 -9.21 -32.66
N ARG A 53 -5.94 -8.66 -31.74
CA ARG A 53 -5.50 -7.57 -30.83
C ARG A 53 -4.30 -8.01 -29.99
N ARG A 54 -4.35 -9.22 -29.42
CA ARG A 54 -3.26 -9.76 -28.60
C ARG A 54 -1.95 -9.90 -29.39
N LYS A 55 -2.03 -10.46 -30.61
CA LYS A 55 -0.86 -10.62 -31.49
C LYS A 55 -0.25 -9.26 -31.86
N PHE A 56 -1.07 -8.26 -32.16
CA PHE A 56 -0.60 -6.91 -32.45
C PHE A 56 0.16 -6.29 -31.28
N VAL A 57 -0.43 -6.33 -30.07
CA VAL A 57 0.21 -5.82 -28.85
C VAL A 57 1.51 -6.57 -28.54
N SER A 58 1.50 -7.90 -28.68
CA SER A 58 2.71 -8.71 -28.47
C SER A 58 3.83 -8.34 -29.45
N LYS A 59 3.49 -8.12 -30.72
CA LYS A 59 4.48 -7.75 -31.75
C LYS A 59 5.09 -6.38 -31.47
N LEU A 60 4.28 -5.44 -31.00
CA LEU A 60 4.72 -4.10 -30.62
C LEU A 60 5.74 -4.14 -29.46
N PHE A 61 5.43 -4.87 -28.38
CA PHE A 61 6.32 -4.98 -27.21
C PHE A 61 7.58 -5.82 -27.47
N THR A 62 7.54 -6.74 -28.43
CA THR A 62 8.67 -7.64 -28.70
C THR A 62 9.78 -6.98 -29.52
N SER A 63 9.50 -5.91 -30.25
CA SER A 63 10.49 -5.26 -31.12
C SER A 63 11.69 -4.73 -30.31
N ASN A 64 12.91 -4.90 -30.86
CA ASN A 64 14.15 -4.54 -30.15
C ASN A 64 14.20 -3.05 -29.76
N MET A 65 13.67 -2.16 -30.61
CA MET A 65 13.61 -0.72 -30.33
C MET A 65 12.68 -0.40 -29.15
N THR A 66 11.51 -1.05 -29.09
CA THR A 66 10.58 -0.89 -27.97
C THR A 66 11.18 -1.37 -26.65
N ARG A 67 11.95 -2.47 -26.66
CA ARG A 67 12.63 -2.97 -25.44
C ARG A 67 13.60 -1.94 -24.86
N VAL A 68 14.40 -1.30 -25.73
CA VAL A 68 15.36 -0.27 -25.32
C VAL A 68 14.64 0.95 -24.76
N ILE A 69 13.58 1.43 -25.43
CA ILE A 69 12.77 2.56 -24.97
C ILE A 69 12.14 2.28 -23.59
N VAL A 70 11.53 1.11 -23.42
CA VAL A 70 10.90 0.71 -22.16
C VAL A 70 11.93 0.67 -21.03
N LEU A 71 13.13 0.16 -21.28
CA LEU A 71 14.22 0.14 -20.30
C LEU A 71 14.61 1.56 -19.86
N PHE A 72 14.74 2.50 -20.79
CA PHE A 72 15.04 3.89 -20.45
C PHE A 72 13.94 4.54 -19.62
N ILE A 73 12.65 4.28 -19.93
CA ILE A 73 11.52 4.79 -19.15
C ILE A 73 11.55 4.25 -17.73
N TYR A 74 11.84 2.95 -17.53
CA TYR A 74 11.96 2.35 -16.20
C TYR A 74 13.16 2.88 -15.42
N LEU A 75 14.31 3.08 -16.06
CA LEU A 75 15.48 3.69 -15.40
C LEU A 75 15.18 5.12 -14.96
N PHE A 76 14.56 5.93 -15.84
CA PHE A 76 14.14 7.27 -15.49
C PHE A 76 13.15 7.29 -14.33
N TYR A 77 12.17 6.38 -14.34
CA TYR A 77 11.20 6.21 -13.25
C TYR A 77 11.88 5.87 -11.92
N ILE A 78 12.83 4.92 -11.92
CA ILE A 78 13.57 4.55 -10.70
C ILE A 78 14.36 5.75 -10.17
N CYS A 79 15.11 6.45 -11.03
CA CYS A 79 15.86 7.65 -10.65
C CYS A 79 14.96 8.73 -10.05
N ALA A 80 13.80 8.99 -10.66
CA ALA A 80 12.82 9.95 -10.17
C ALA A 80 12.23 9.52 -8.81
N SER A 81 11.91 8.23 -8.64
CA SER A 81 11.38 7.69 -7.39
C SER A 81 12.39 7.77 -6.24
N LEU A 82 13.66 7.44 -6.48
CA LEU A 82 14.73 7.56 -5.48
C LEU A 82 14.93 9.01 -5.04
N ASN A 83 14.94 9.94 -5.99
CA ASN A 83 15.01 11.37 -5.68
C ASN A 83 13.79 11.85 -4.86
N SER A 84 12.61 11.28 -5.11
CA SER A 84 11.38 11.63 -4.39
C SER A 84 11.37 11.06 -2.97
N ILE A 85 11.87 9.84 -2.76
CA ILE A 85 11.97 9.20 -1.44
C ILE A 85 12.87 10.01 -0.50
N LEU A 86 13.97 10.58 -1.02
CA LEU A 86 14.88 11.43 -0.21
C LEU A 86 14.24 12.73 0.29
N ARG A 87 13.16 13.17 -0.35
CA ARG A 87 12.39 14.38 0.03
C ARG A 87 11.20 14.06 0.94
N LEU A 88 10.96 12.78 1.23
CA LEU A 88 9.84 12.38 2.05
C LEU A 88 10.10 12.79 3.50
N GLN A 89 9.18 13.58 4.07
CA GLN A 89 9.25 13.95 5.48
C GLN A 89 8.98 12.70 6.32
N VAL A 90 9.97 12.34 7.16
CA VAL A 90 9.85 11.20 8.07
C VAL A 90 9.14 11.67 9.33
N GLY A 91 7.83 11.45 9.38
CA GLY A 91 6.98 11.76 10.52
C GLY A 91 5.52 11.81 10.11
N THR A 92 4.64 11.21 10.92
CA THR A 92 3.18 11.37 10.71
C THR A 92 2.73 12.61 11.45
N ASP A 93 2.32 13.65 10.72
CA ASP A 93 1.68 14.81 11.35
C ASP A 93 0.34 14.35 11.95
N PHE A 94 0.20 14.56 13.26
CA PHE A 94 -0.95 14.11 14.04
C PHE A 94 -2.27 14.69 13.52
N LYS A 95 -2.21 15.83 12.82
CA LYS A 95 -3.36 16.48 12.19
C LYS A 95 -4.02 15.63 11.11
N LEU A 96 -3.29 14.72 10.45
CA LEU A 96 -3.88 13.82 9.45
C LEU A 96 -4.75 12.71 10.06
N PHE A 97 -4.63 12.45 11.36
CA PHE A 97 -5.46 11.45 12.05
C PHE A 97 -6.75 12.04 12.62
N THR A 98 -6.82 13.36 12.73
CA THR A 98 -8.02 14.04 13.23
C THR A 98 -8.95 14.32 12.05
N PRO A 99 -10.26 14.03 12.17
CA PRO A 99 -11.24 14.49 11.19
C PRO A 99 -11.13 16.01 11.01
N ASP A 100 -11.23 16.45 9.75
CA ASP A 100 -11.35 17.86 9.42
C ASP A 100 -12.55 18.46 10.20
N ASP A 101 -12.38 19.64 10.79
CA ASP A 101 -13.33 20.32 11.67
C ASP A 101 -13.67 19.65 13.02
N SER A 102 -12.90 18.66 13.47
CA SER A 102 -13.02 18.15 14.85
C SER A 102 -12.52 19.16 15.90
N TYR A 103 -13.05 19.08 17.13
CA TYR A 103 -12.55 19.89 18.25
C TYR A 103 -11.03 19.71 18.47
N VAL A 104 -10.52 18.50 18.26
CA VAL A 104 -9.10 18.18 18.41
C VAL A 104 -8.25 18.86 17.33
N SER A 105 -8.71 18.92 16.08
CA SER A 105 -7.97 19.63 15.03
C SER A 105 -7.93 21.14 15.30
N LEU A 106 -9.03 21.72 15.78
CA LEU A 106 -9.10 23.13 16.17
C LEU A 106 -8.17 23.46 17.34
N GLU A 107 -8.13 22.61 18.38
CA GLU A 107 -7.23 22.78 19.53
C GLU A 107 -5.76 22.69 19.10
N MET A 108 -5.40 21.72 18.25
CA MET A 108 -4.04 21.57 17.71
C MET A 108 -3.60 22.80 16.90
N HIS A 109 -4.49 23.34 16.05
CA HIS A 109 -4.21 24.57 15.30
C HIS A 109 -4.09 25.80 16.21
N ALA A 110 -4.97 25.93 17.20
CA ALA A 110 -4.91 27.01 18.18
C ALA A 110 -3.63 26.95 19.02
N ARG A 111 -3.24 25.75 19.47
CA ARG A 111 -2.02 25.51 20.24
C ARG A 111 -0.76 25.85 19.45
N GLN A 112 -0.69 25.47 18.18
CA GLN A 112 0.45 25.83 17.32
C GLN A 112 0.54 27.35 17.08
N ARG A 113 -0.59 28.05 17.03
CA ARG A 113 -0.64 29.51 16.84
C ARG A 113 -0.29 30.30 18.10
N LEU A 114 -0.81 29.88 19.26
CA LEU A 114 -0.71 30.62 20.52
C LEU A 114 0.53 30.24 21.35
N TYR A 115 1.00 28.99 21.23
CA TYR A 115 2.05 28.43 22.08
C TYR A 115 3.16 27.74 21.28
N PRO A 116 3.80 28.40 20.29
CA PRO A 116 4.80 27.77 19.43
C PRO A 116 6.06 27.30 20.19
N ASN A 117 6.42 27.98 21.29
CA ASN A 117 7.60 27.67 22.09
C ASN A 117 7.30 26.72 23.27
N TYR A 118 6.04 26.33 23.48
CA TYR A 118 5.64 25.50 24.60
C TYR A 118 5.70 24.02 24.18
N VAL A 119 6.89 23.44 24.27
CA VAL A 119 7.12 22.01 24.00
C VAL A 119 6.65 21.19 25.20
N GLY A 120 6.28 19.92 24.97
CA GLY A 120 5.90 18.99 26.04
C GLY A 120 6.99 18.84 27.11
N PHE A 121 6.62 18.38 28.29
CA PHE A 121 7.56 18.21 29.41
C PHE A 121 8.56 17.09 29.11
N CYS A 122 9.85 17.42 29.15
CA CYS A 122 10.94 16.43 29.09
C CYS A 122 11.34 16.03 30.52
N PHE A 123 11.20 14.74 30.84
CA PHE A 123 11.63 14.19 32.12
C PHE A 123 12.89 13.34 31.95
N ALA A 124 13.98 13.71 32.63
CA ALA A 124 15.16 12.88 32.72
C ALA A 124 15.00 11.88 33.87
N VAL A 125 14.67 10.62 33.53
CA VAL A 125 14.52 9.55 34.52
C VAL A 125 15.86 8.86 34.76
N VAL A 126 16.38 8.97 35.98
CA VAL A 126 17.64 8.32 36.38
C VAL A 126 17.31 7.04 37.15
N LYS A 127 17.89 5.90 36.74
CA LYS A 127 17.75 4.64 37.47
C LYS A 127 18.54 4.68 38.78
N THR A 128 17.87 4.45 39.90
CA THR A 128 18.42 4.66 41.25
C THR A 128 18.82 3.38 41.98
N GLN A 129 18.59 2.20 41.38
CA GLN A 129 18.73 0.88 42.04
C GLN A 129 20.10 0.63 42.71
N ASN A 130 21.19 1.24 42.22
CA ASN A 130 22.54 1.11 42.80
C ASN A 130 23.20 2.46 43.13
N MET A 131 22.40 3.52 43.33
CA MET A 131 22.91 4.86 43.60
C MET A 131 22.85 5.18 45.10
N GLN A 132 24.01 5.25 45.74
CA GLN A 132 24.12 5.79 47.11
C GLN A 132 24.03 7.32 47.07
N TRP A 133 22.92 7.86 47.56
CA TRP A 133 22.63 9.31 47.61
C TRP A 133 23.58 10.12 48.50
N GLY A 134 24.23 9.45 49.46
CA GLY A 134 25.23 10.07 50.33
C GLY A 134 26.55 10.42 49.64
N ASN A 135 26.80 9.93 48.42
CA ASN A 135 28.05 10.21 47.71
C ASN A 135 28.00 11.59 47.02
N THR A 136 28.73 12.55 47.60
CA THR A 136 28.82 13.95 47.15
C THR A 136 29.27 14.08 45.69
N SER A 137 30.12 13.17 45.20
CA SER A 137 30.63 13.20 43.83
C SER A 137 29.57 12.82 42.80
N LYS A 138 28.73 11.81 43.10
CA LYS A 138 27.59 11.42 42.24
C LYS A 138 26.52 12.52 42.23
N ARG A 139 26.26 13.14 43.37
CA ARG A 139 25.32 14.28 43.49
C ARG A 139 25.78 15.48 42.67
N ARG A 140 27.07 15.86 42.76
CA ARG A 140 27.64 16.95 41.94
C ARG A 140 27.53 16.67 40.45
N ARG A 141 27.75 15.42 40.00
CA ARG A 141 27.57 15.04 38.59
C ARG A 141 26.12 15.16 38.12
N LEU A 142 25.16 14.77 38.96
CA LEU A 142 23.73 14.90 38.66
C LEU A 142 23.31 16.37 38.53
N ILE A 143 23.78 17.23 39.43
CA ILE A 143 23.52 18.68 39.38
C ILE A 143 24.20 19.31 38.15
N ALA A 144 25.44 18.92 37.86
CA ALA A 144 26.14 19.39 36.67
C ALA A 144 25.42 18.96 35.37
N LEU A 145 24.85 17.76 35.34
CA LEU A 145 24.04 17.28 34.21
C LEU A 145 22.75 18.07 34.07
N TYR A 146 22.06 18.37 35.18
CA TYR A 146 20.86 19.21 35.17
C TYR A 146 21.14 20.62 34.63
N ASN A 147 22.26 21.24 35.02
CA ASN A 147 22.64 22.57 34.55
C ASN A 147 23.16 22.62 33.10
N ALA A 148 23.48 21.46 32.51
CA ALA A 148 23.97 21.35 31.14
C ALA A 148 22.86 21.07 30.11
N LEU A 149 21.65 20.76 30.60
CA LEU A 149 20.43 20.57 29.81
C LEU A 149 19.66 21.89 29.68
#